data_AF-A0A838QNZ5-F1
#
_entry.id   AF-A0A838QNZ5-F1
#
_cell.length_a   1.000
_cell.length_b   1.000
_cell.length_c   1.000
_cell.angle_alpha   90.00
_cell.angle_beta   90.00
_cell.angle_gamma   90.00
#
_symmetry.space_group_name_H-M   'P 1'
#
loop_
_entity.id
_entity.type
_entity.pdbx_description
1 polymer ?
#
loop_
_entity_poly.entity_id
_entity_poly.type
_entity_poly.pdbx_seq_one_letter_code
_entity_poly.pdbx_strand_id
1 'polypeptide(L)'
;MPYRFLAVLGTLATVGVTVGSQAQAQGAREEVAASTTKQVGTQLVGAFTAESPFTPDAPDHLWLDNRDGTWMFLHFDKPLKESTKIIYTGWAVPGRWCAEDRPKDFTHFHRTAKVATWDAGHGGSKPGEAGFWLKHVAPEEFDLKMMGMEYHVTPGTDLKFMPTNPPKCGKQS
;
A
#
# COMPACT_ATOMS: atom_id res chain seq x y z
N MET A 1 17.35 -47.03 -77.85
CA MET A 1 15.99 -46.54 -77.56
C MET A 1 16.02 -45.75 -76.27
N PRO A 2 15.39 -44.57 -76.20
CA PRO A 2 15.61 -43.59 -75.13
C PRO A 2 14.55 -43.73 -74.04
N TYR A 3 14.92 -43.64 -72.76
CA TYR A 3 14.01 -43.17 -71.72
C TYR A 3 14.80 -42.40 -70.65
N ARG A 4 14.48 -41.10 -70.56
CA ARG A 4 14.81 -40.18 -69.46
C ARG A 4 14.05 -40.64 -68.22
N PHE A 5 14.64 -40.57 -67.03
CA PHE A 5 13.89 -40.26 -65.81
C PHE A 5 14.70 -39.42 -64.82
N LEU A 6 13.93 -38.52 -64.22
CA LEU A 6 14.17 -37.33 -63.41
C LEU A 6 15.33 -37.32 -62.39
N ALA A 7 16.00 -36.16 -62.33
CA ALA A 7 16.71 -35.69 -61.15
C ALA A 7 15.69 -35.26 -60.07
N VAL A 8 15.78 -35.87 -58.88
CA VAL A 8 15.09 -35.39 -57.68
C VAL A 8 16.09 -34.56 -56.88
N LEU A 9 15.91 -33.25 -56.93
CA LEU A 9 16.53 -32.30 -56.00
C LEU A 9 15.87 -32.48 -54.63
N GLY A 10 16.58 -33.13 -53.71
CA GLY A 10 16.18 -33.20 -52.30
C GLY A 10 16.44 -31.86 -51.61
N THR A 11 15.37 -31.15 -51.27
CA THR A 11 15.43 -29.94 -50.44
C THR A 11 15.63 -30.35 -48.99
N LEU A 12 16.80 -30.06 -48.41
CA LEU A 12 16.99 -30.10 -46.95
C LEU A 12 16.17 -28.97 -46.33
N ALA A 13 15.09 -29.32 -45.62
CA ALA A 13 14.40 -28.39 -44.73
C ALA A 13 15.09 -28.40 -43.36
N THR A 14 15.86 -27.36 -43.06
CA THR A 14 16.34 -27.09 -41.71
C THR A 14 15.18 -26.62 -40.83
N VAL A 15 14.74 -27.46 -39.90
CA VAL A 15 13.81 -27.07 -38.84
C VAL A 15 14.57 -26.19 -37.84
N GLY A 16 14.42 -24.87 -37.98
CA GLY A 16 14.85 -23.92 -36.96
C GLY A 16 13.89 -23.98 -35.78
N VAL A 17 14.32 -24.58 -34.68
CA VAL A 17 13.63 -24.46 -33.39
C VAL A 17 13.90 -23.06 -32.86
N THR A 18 12.97 -22.14 -33.05
CA THR A 18 12.98 -20.85 -32.34
C THR A 18 12.63 -21.11 -30.89
N VAL A 19 13.64 -21.10 -30.01
CA VAL A 19 13.44 -20.99 -28.56
C VAL A 19 12.81 -19.63 -28.31
N GLY A 20 11.49 -19.59 -28.14
CA GLY A 20 10.77 -18.39 -27.75
C GLY A 20 11.18 -18.03 -26.32
N SER A 21 12.01 -16.99 -26.17
CA SER A 21 12.15 -16.30 -24.89
C SER A 21 10.80 -15.71 -24.52
N GLN A 22 10.10 -16.37 -23.59
CA GLN A 22 9.01 -15.77 -22.84
C GLN A 22 9.61 -14.73 -21.89
N ALA A 23 9.99 -13.57 -22.46
CA ALA A 23 10.18 -12.38 -21.66
C ALA A 23 8.81 -11.99 -21.11
N GLN A 24 8.68 -12.10 -19.79
CA GLN A 24 7.51 -11.71 -19.03
C GLN A 24 7.12 -10.28 -19.40
N ALA A 25 5.96 -10.13 -20.02
CA ALA A 25 5.33 -8.84 -20.21
C ALA A 25 4.89 -8.29 -18.85
N GLN A 26 5.80 -7.63 -18.15
CA GLN A 26 5.41 -6.57 -17.23
C GLN A 26 4.86 -5.46 -18.12
N GLY A 27 3.53 -5.41 -18.24
CA GLY A 27 2.86 -4.42 -19.09
C GLY A 27 3.36 -3.03 -18.73
N ALA A 28 3.97 -2.35 -19.70
CA ALA A 28 4.34 -0.96 -19.55
C ALA A 28 3.07 -0.19 -19.17
N ARG A 29 3.06 0.42 -17.99
CA ARG A 29 1.96 1.26 -17.54
C ARG A 29 1.91 2.46 -18.49
N GLU A 30 0.76 2.68 -19.11
CA GLU A 30 0.55 3.86 -19.95
C GLU A 30 0.87 5.12 -19.14
N GLU A 31 1.70 5.99 -19.71
CA GLU A 31 2.07 7.23 -19.07
C GLU A 31 0.87 8.18 -19.06
N VAL A 32 0.50 8.65 -17.87
CA VAL A 32 -0.59 9.61 -17.71
C VAL A 32 -0.06 11.00 -18.07
N ALA A 33 -0.78 11.72 -18.94
CA ALA A 33 -0.40 13.06 -19.37
C ALA A 33 -0.19 14.00 -18.17
N ALA A 34 0.86 14.84 -18.21
CA ALA A 34 1.21 15.76 -17.13
C ALA A 34 0.06 16.71 -16.73
N SER A 35 -0.79 17.11 -17.70
CA SER A 35 -2.00 17.90 -17.44
C SER A 35 -3.00 17.14 -16.58
N THR A 36 -3.23 15.86 -16.87
CA THR A 36 -4.09 14.98 -16.08
C THR A 36 -3.52 14.78 -14.68
N THR A 37 -2.21 14.50 -14.56
CA THR A 37 -1.54 14.36 -13.26
C THR A 37 -1.69 15.61 -12.41
N LYS A 38 -1.51 16.80 -13.00
CA LYS A 38 -1.71 18.09 -12.32
C LYS A 38 -3.16 18.27 -11.84
N GLN A 39 -4.14 17.98 -12.69
CA GLN A 39 -5.55 18.13 -12.34
C GLN A 39 -5.97 17.16 -11.22
N VAL A 40 -5.57 15.90 -11.32
CA VAL A 40 -5.81 14.89 -10.28
C VAL A 40 -5.15 15.32 -8.97
N GLY A 41 -3.89 15.79 -9.01
CA GLY A 41 -3.20 16.32 -7.84
C GLY A 41 -3.97 17.45 -7.16
N THR A 42 -4.44 18.44 -7.92
CA THR A 42 -5.26 19.55 -7.39
C THR A 42 -6.56 19.05 -6.76
N GLN A 43 -7.26 18.11 -7.39
CA GLN A 43 -8.51 17.56 -6.87
C GLN A 43 -8.28 16.81 -5.56
N LEU A 44 -7.25 15.96 -5.50
CA LEU A 44 -6.93 15.19 -4.31
C LEU A 44 -6.47 16.10 -3.15
N VAL A 45 -5.64 17.12 -3.42
CA VAL A 45 -5.23 18.09 -2.39
C VAL A 45 -6.44 18.80 -1.77
N GLY A 46 -7.48 19.11 -2.56
CA GLY A 46 -8.72 19.71 -2.02
C GLY A 46 -9.62 18.74 -1.23
N ALA A 47 -9.45 17.43 -1.40
CA ALA A 47 -10.26 16.42 -0.73
C ALA A 47 -9.65 15.95 0.60
N PHE A 48 -8.33 15.95 0.69
CA PHE A 48 -7.58 15.52 1.86
C PHE A 48 -7.37 16.67 2.87
N THR A 49 -7.33 16.36 4.15
CA THR A 49 -7.10 17.31 5.26
C THR A 49 -6.01 16.81 6.21
N ALA A 50 -5.36 17.71 6.94
CA ALA A 50 -4.45 17.35 8.04
C ALA A 50 -5.20 16.95 9.32
N GLU A 51 -6.48 17.32 9.43
CA GLU A 51 -7.34 16.90 10.53
C GLU A 51 -7.65 15.41 10.43
N SER A 52 -7.42 14.69 11.52
CA SER A 52 -7.55 13.24 11.59
C SER A 52 -8.62 12.84 12.61
N PRO A 53 -9.03 11.56 12.66
CA PRO A 53 -9.90 11.06 13.73
C PRO A 53 -9.19 10.91 15.08
N PHE A 54 -7.93 11.36 15.21
CA PHE A 54 -7.10 11.20 16.41
C PHE A 54 -6.81 12.53 17.07
N THR A 55 -6.28 12.49 18.30
CA THR A 55 -5.85 13.71 19.00
C THR A 55 -4.60 13.43 19.84
N PRO A 56 -3.44 14.01 19.48
CA PRO A 56 -3.21 14.97 18.39
C PRO A 56 -3.19 14.32 17.00
N ASP A 57 -3.20 15.14 15.95
CA ASP A 57 -2.98 14.69 14.57
C ASP A 57 -1.53 14.27 14.31
N ALA A 58 -1.34 13.35 13.37
CA ALA A 58 0.00 12.99 12.89
C ALA A 58 0.57 14.11 11.99
N PRO A 59 1.83 14.53 12.18
CA PRO A 59 2.42 15.67 11.46
C PRO A 59 2.76 15.40 9.99
N ASP A 60 2.73 14.14 9.58
CA ASP A 60 3.18 13.57 8.31
C ASP A 60 2.05 12.81 7.58
N HIS A 61 0.79 13.06 7.94
CA HIS A 61 -0.37 12.43 7.32
C HIS A 61 -1.36 13.44 6.75
N LEU A 62 -2.01 13.02 5.67
CA LEU A 62 -3.25 13.61 5.21
C LEU A 62 -4.36 12.55 5.21
N TRP A 63 -5.59 12.97 5.47
CA TRP A 63 -6.76 12.11 5.67
C TRP A 63 -7.91 12.50 4.75
N LEU A 64 -8.63 11.52 4.24
CA LEU A 64 -9.86 11.67 3.48
C LEU A 64 -10.98 10.90 4.21
N ASP A 65 -12.01 11.63 4.63
CA ASP A 65 -13.21 11.06 5.24
C ASP A 65 -14.10 10.43 4.16
N ASN A 66 -14.29 9.11 4.21
CA ASN A 66 -15.15 8.40 3.26
C ASN A 66 -16.65 8.59 3.55
N ARG A 67 -17.00 9.34 4.61
CA ARG A 67 -18.37 9.64 5.05
C ARG A 67 -19.18 8.43 5.51
N ASP A 68 -18.52 7.30 5.77
CA ASP A 68 -19.09 6.05 6.28
C ASP A 68 -18.43 5.59 7.59
N GLY A 69 -17.63 6.48 8.20
CA GLY A 69 -16.84 6.17 9.40
C GLY A 69 -15.49 5.51 9.11
N THR A 70 -15.16 5.24 7.85
CA THR A 70 -13.81 4.85 7.42
C THR A 70 -13.06 6.03 6.81
N TRP A 71 -11.73 5.91 6.75
CA TRP A 71 -10.87 6.95 6.18
C TRP A 71 -9.86 6.35 5.23
N MET A 72 -9.46 7.14 4.24
CA MET A 72 -8.20 6.92 3.52
C MET A 72 -7.14 7.87 4.06
N PHE A 73 -5.87 7.48 4.00
CA PHE A 73 -4.78 8.36 4.37
C PHE A 73 -3.60 8.27 3.43
N LEU A 74 -2.84 9.36 3.38
CA LEU A 74 -1.52 9.45 2.78
C LEU A 74 -0.51 9.66 3.90
N HIS A 75 0.53 8.84 3.94
CA HIS A 75 1.64 8.93 4.88
C HIS A 75 2.88 9.34 4.10
N PHE A 76 3.51 10.43 4.53
CA PHE A 76 4.65 11.04 3.89
C PHE A 76 5.98 10.68 4.57
N ASP A 77 7.10 10.83 3.87
CA ASP A 77 8.43 10.49 4.39
C ASP A 77 8.89 11.36 5.56
N LYS A 78 8.27 12.54 5.72
CA LYS A 78 8.59 13.59 6.69
C LYS A 78 7.31 14.37 7.04
N PRO A 79 7.34 15.25 8.06
CA PRO A 79 6.27 16.20 8.28
C PRO A 79 5.87 16.94 7.01
N LEU A 80 4.57 17.23 6.83
CA LEU A 80 4.00 17.70 5.55
C LEU A 80 4.71 18.90 4.93
N LYS A 81 5.30 19.79 5.73
CA LYS A 81 6.02 20.98 5.26
C LYS A 81 7.39 20.69 4.63
N GLU A 82 7.96 19.53 4.94
CA GLU A 82 9.30 19.10 4.54
C GLU A 82 9.28 17.83 3.68
N SER A 83 8.10 17.24 3.56
CA SER A 83 7.82 16.03 2.78
C SER A 83 8.18 16.19 1.31
N THR A 84 8.69 15.12 0.74
CA THR A 84 9.02 15.04 -0.69
C THR A 84 8.31 13.90 -1.41
N LYS A 85 7.76 12.92 -0.67
CA LYS A 85 7.12 11.75 -1.25
C LYS A 85 6.06 11.15 -0.32
N ILE A 86 5.11 10.46 -0.94
CA ILE A 86 4.15 9.59 -0.24
C ILE A 86 4.80 8.22 -0.12
N ILE A 87 5.01 7.74 1.11
CA ILE A 87 5.59 6.41 1.37
C ILE A 87 4.51 5.36 1.62
N TYR A 88 3.33 5.75 2.10
CA TYR A 88 2.15 4.87 2.13
C TYR A 88 0.89 5.59 1.69
N THR A 89 0.02 4.83 1.03
CA THR A 89 -1.41 5.06 1.02
C THR A 89 -2.05 4.08 1.99
N GLY A 90 -3.20 4.41 2.58
CA GLY A 90 -3.79 3.51 3.54
C GLY A 90 -5.27 3.71 3.79
N TRP A 91 -5.81 2.79 4.58
CA TRP A 91 -7.19 2.81 5.05
C TRP A 91 -7.21 2.72 6.57
N ALA A 92 -8.12 3.46 7.18
CA ALA A 92 -8.47 3.34 8.58
C ALA A 92 -9.91 2.86 8.70
N VAL A 93 -10.11 1.77 9.44
CA VAL A 93 -11.44 1.23 9.73
C VAL A 93 -11.67 1.23 11.23
N PRO A 94 -12.86 1.64 11.69
CA PRO A 94 -13.15 1.71 13.12
C PRO A 94 -13.14 0.31 13.72
N GLY A 95 -12.67 0.19 14.95
CA GLY A 95 -12.66 -1.06 15.68
C GLY A 95 -12.29 -0.87 17.14
N ARG A 96 -12.04 -1.99 17.81
CA ARG A 96 -11.57 -1.98 19.20
C ARG A 96 -10.23 -2.68 19.33
N TRP A 97 -9.55 -2.35 20.42
CA TRP A 97 -8.29 -2.95 20.81
C TRP A 97 -8.47 -4.37 21.35
N CYS A 98 -8.81 -5.28 20.43
CA CYS A 98 -9.07 -6.69 20.65
C CYS A 98 -8.54 -7.50 19.46
N ALA A 99 -7.93 -8.66 19.71
CA ALA A 99 -7.41 -9.54 18.67
C ALA A 99 -8.50 -10.03 17.71
N GLU A 100 -9.71 -10.24 18.24
CA GLU A 100 -10.87 -10.70 17.51
C GLU A 100 -11.45 -9.63 16.56
N ASP A 101 -11.23 -8.35 16.87
CA ASP A 101 -11.77 -7.22 16.12
C ASP A 101 -10.82 -6.72 15.02
N ARG A 102 -9.61 -7.29 14.92
CA ARG A 102 -8.60 -6.90 13.92
C ARG A 102 -8.96 -7.43 12.54
N PRO A 103 -9.26 -6.57 11.54
CA PRO A 103 -9.54 -7.02 10.19
C PRO A 103 -8.29 -7.59 9.50
N LYS A 104 -8.51 -8.44 8.50
CA LYS A 104 -7.42 -9.04 7.71
C LYS A 104 -6.57 -7.94 7.05
N ASP A 105 -5.26 -8.06 7.19
CA ASP A 105 -4.24 -7.15 6.63
C ASP A 105 -4.19 -5.74 7.25
N PHE A 106 -4.92 -5.47 8.34
CA PHE A 106 -4.79 -4.24 9.13
C PHE A 106 -3.98 -4.53 10.40
N THR A 107 -2.69 -4.20 10.39
CA THR A 107 -1.73 -4.61 11.44
C THR A 107 -1.46 -3.55 12.50
N HIS A 108 -1.77 -2.28 12.22
CA HIS A 108 -1.44 -1.14 13.07
C HIS A 108 -2.72 -0.54 13.62
N PHE A 109 -2.90 -0.52 14.95
CA PHE A 109 -4.03 0.13 15.60
C PHE A 109 -3.61 1.46 16.22
N HIS A 110 -4.53 2.41 16.21
CA HIS A 110 -4.36 3.66 16.93
C HIS A 110 -5.64 3.98 17.69
N ARG A 111 -5.56 4.22 19.00
CA ARG A 111 -6.72 4.63 19.80
C ARG A 111 -7.08 6.09 19.51
N THR A 112 -8.36 6.40 19.66
CA THR A 112 -8.91 7.76 19.47
C THR A 112 -8.98 8.56 20.79
N ALA A 113 -8.67 7.92 21.93
CA ALA A 113 -8.56 8.63 23.19
C ALA A 113 -7.48 9.72 23.08
N LYS A 114 -7.78 10.91 23.62
CA LYS A 114 -6.83 12.02 23.65
C LYS A 114 -5.57 11.61 24.42
N VAL A 115 -4.42 11.72 23.76
CA VAL A 115 -3.10 11.41 24.30
C VAL A 115 -2.17 12.62 24.20
N ALA A 116 -1.01 12.57 24.86
CA ALA A 116 -0.06 13.69 24.90
C ALA A 116 0.71 13.86 23.58
N THR A 117 0.99 12.76 22.88
CA THR A 117 1.71 12.73 21.60
C THR A 117 1.01 11.75 20.66
N TRP A 118 1.21 11.92 19.35
CA TRP A 118 0.72 10.96 18.35
C TRP A 118 1.13 9.54 18.69
N ASP A 119 2.44 9.30 18.89
CA ASP A 119 3.00 7.98 19.20
C ASP A 119 2.39 7.31 20.44
N ALA A 120 1.95 8.10 21.42
CA ALA A 120 1.30 7.55 22.61
C ALA A 120 -0.08 6.93 22.31
N GLY A 121 -0.67 7.22 21.15
CA GLY A 121 -1.90 6.59 20.69
C GLY A 121 -1.68 5.27 19.94
N HIS A 122 -0.43 4.85 19.71
CA HIS A 122 -0.09 3.56 19.11
C HIS A 122 -0.63 2.41 19.98
N GLY A 123 -1.46 1.54 19.39
CA GLY A 123 -2.19 0.49 20.10
C GLY A 123 -3.31 1.03 21.00
N GLY A 124 -3.69 0.24 22.00
CA GLY A 124 -4.64 0.65 23.05
C GLY A 124 -4.04 0.41 24.44
N SER A 125 -4.48 1.18 25.44
CA SER A 125 -4.08 0.99 26.85
C SER A 125 -4.89 -0.09 27.56
N LYS A 126 -6.08 -0.42 27.07
CA LYS A 126 -6.94 -1.42 27.69
C LYS A 126 -7.73 -2.24 26.67
N PRO A 127 -8.06 -3.51 26.99
CA PRO A 127 -8.92 -4.33 26.13
C PRO A 127 -10.22 -3.60 25.76
N GLY A 128 -10.59 -3.65 24.49
CA GLY A 128 -11.85 -3.09 24.00
C GLY A 128 -11.85 -1.57 23.80
N GLU A 129 -10.72 -0.88 24.01
CA GLU A 129 -10.61 0.55 23.73
C GLU A 129 -10.92 0.86 22.26
N ALA A 130 -11.69 1.93 22.02
CA ALA A 130 -12.07 2.34 20.68
C ALA A 130 -10.89 2.97 19.93
N GLY A 131 -10.84 2.73 18.63
CA GLY A 131 -9.81 3.27 17.76
C GLY A 131 -10.02 2.87 16.32
N PHE A 132 -8.93 2.94 15.56
CA PHE A 132 -8.91 2.55 14.16
C PHE A 132 -7.82 1.50 13.92
N TRP A 133 -8.18 0.48 13.16
CA TRP A 133 -7.23 -0.42 12.53
C TRP A 133 -6.79 0.22 11.21
N LEU A 134 -5.47 0.30 11.01
CA LEU A 134 -4.81 0.94 9.88
C LEU A 134 -4.12 -0.11 9.01
N LYS A 135 -4.33 0.01 7.71
CA LYS A 135 -3.63 -0.76 6.67
C LYS A 135 -2.74 0.19 5.88
N HIS A 136 -1.45 -0.14 5.82
CA HIS A 136 -0.45 0.61 5.06
C HIS A 136 -0.14 -0.11 3.75
N VAL A 137 -0.19 0.61 2.63
CA VAL A 137 0.07 0.10 1.29
C VAL A 137 1.13 0.97 0.64
N ALA A 138 2.30 0.38 0.40
CA ALA A 138 3.42 1.03 -0.26
C ALA A 138 3.11 1.16 -1.77
N PRO A 139 3.06 2.39 -2.32
CA PRO A 139 2.83 2.58 -3.75
C PRO A 139 4.08 2.25 -4.59
N GLU A 140 5.26 2.33 -3.98
CA GLU A 140 6.57 2.09 -4.59
C GLU A 140 7.52 1.40 -3.59
N GLU A 141 8.70 1.02 -4.05
CA GLU A 141 9.77 0.53 -3.17
C GLU A 141 10.52 1.68 -2.50
N PHE A 142 10.93 1.50 -1.25
CA PHE A 142 11.76 2.46 -0.54
C PHE A 142 12.41 1.82 0.69
N ASP A 143 13.50 2.44 1.16
CA ASP A 143 14.10 2.07 2.44
C ASP A 143 13.43 2.85 3.57
N LEU A 144 12.75 2.14 4.46
CA LEU A 144 12.14 2.70 5.65
C LEU A 144 13.21 2.86 6.73
N LYS A 145 13.41 4.08 7.23
CA LYS A 145 14.29 4.38 8.37
C LYS A 145 13.59 5.35 9.32
N MET A 146 12.62 4.86 10.08
CA MET A 146 11.82 5.67 10.99
C MET A 146 11.45 4.90 12.25
N MET A 147 11.35 5.61 13.39
CA MET A 147 10.84 5.05 14.65
C MET A 147 11.49 3.72 15.07
N GLY A 148 12.80 3.57 14.82
CA GLY A 148 13.56 2.36 15.13
C GLY A 148 13.36 1.19 14.17
N MET A 149 12.58 1.36 13.10
CA MET A 149 12.48 0.40 12.01
C MET A 149 13.47 0.73 10.90
N GLU A 150 14.19 -0.29 10.44
CA GLU A 150 15.06 -0.22 9.26
C GLU A 150 14.85 -1.45 8.39
N TYR A 151 14.17 -1.30 7.25
CA TYR A 151 14.03 -2.36 6.25
C TYR A 151 13.62 -1.81 4.88
N HIS A 152 13.87 -2.62 3.85
CA HIS A 152 13.41 -2.34 2.50
C HIS A 152 11.94 -2.74 2.33
N VAL A 153 11.11 -1.78 1.94
CA VAL A 153 9.68 -1.93 1.69
C VAL A 153 9.46 -2.18 0.22
N THR A 154 8.67 -3.20 -0.11
CA THR A 154 8.25 -3.51 -1.49
C THR A 154 6.81 -3.04 -1.74
N PRO A 155 6.43 -2.71 -2.99
CA PRO A 155 5.07 -2.29 -3.30
C PRO A 155 4.01 -3.30 -2.84
N GLY A 156 2.89 -2.80 -2.33
CA GLY A 156 1.79 -3.62 -1.80
C GLY A 156 1.53 -3.40 -0.32
N THR A 157 0.75 -4.28 0.29
CA THR A 157 0.39 -4.14 1.72
C THR A 157 1.60 -4.45 2.60
N ASP A 158 1.98 -3.48 3.43
CA ASP A 158 3.07 -3.65 4.40
C ASP A 158 2.54 -4.16 5.73
N LEU A 159 2.72 -5.47 5.97
CA LEU A 159 2.32 -6.13 7.21
C LEU A 159 3.33 -5.92 8.35
N LYS A 160 4.52 -5.36 8.06
CA LYS A 160 5.61 -5.13 9.01
C LYS A 160 5.66 -3.70 9.53
N PHE A 161 4.91 -2.78 8.92
CA PHE A 161 4.84 -1.40 9.38
C PHE A 161 4.14 -1.28 10.73
N MET A 162 4.92 -0.98 11.77
CA MET A 162 4.46 -0.66 13.14
C MET A 162 3.34 -1.57 13.66
N PRO A 163 3.47 -2.91 13.58
CA PRO A 163 2.40 -3.81 13.98
C PRO A 163 2.08 -3.67 15.46
N THR A 164 0.80 -3.78 15.76
CA THR A 164 0.25 -3.69 17.11
C THR A 164 -0.34 -5.04 17.47
N ASN A 165 -0.02 -5.53 18.68
CA ASN A 165 -0.48 -6.83 19.19
C ASN A 165 -1.59 -6.62 20.24
N PRO A 166 -2.87 -6.68 19.85
CA PRO A 166 -3.98 -6.50 20.76
C PRO A 166 -4.14 -7.70 21.70
N PRO A 167 -4.69 -7.50 22.91
CA PRO A 167 -5.08 -8.59 23.78
C PRO A 167 -6.30 -9.34 23.22
N LYS A 168 -6.52 -10.57 23.67
CA LYS A 168 -7.84 -11.21 23.54
C LYS A 168 -8.80 -10.55 24.50
N CYS A 169 -9.96 -10.13 24.01
CA CYS A 169 -10.99 -9.51 24.84
C CYS A 169 -12.02 -10.52 25.37
N GLY A 170 -11.99 -11.75 24.86
CA GLY A 170 -13.02 -12.75 25.14
C GLY A 170 -14.27 -12.56 24.27
N LYS A 171 -15.19 -13.54 24.31
CA LYS A 171 -16.44 -13.46 23.57
C LYS A 171 -17.31 -12.36 24.17
N GLN A 172 -17.77 -11.47 23.31
CA GLN A 172 -18.86 -10.57 23.66
C GLN A 172 -20.17 -11.33 23.41
N SER A 173 -20.94 -11.48 24.47
CA SER A 173 -22.33 -11.94 24.45
C SER A 173 -23.23 -10.87 23.85
#